data_AF-L9XK46-F1
#
_entry.id   AF-L9XK46-F1
#
_cell.length_a   1.000
_cell.length_b   1.000
_cell.length_c   1.000
_cell.angle_alpha   90.00
_cell.angle_beta   90.00
_cell.angle_gamma   90.00
#
_symmetry.space_group_name_H-M   'P 1'
#
loop_
_entity.id
_entity.type
_entity.pdbx_description
1 polymer ?
#
loop_
_entity_poly.entity_id
_entity_poly.type
_entity_poly.pdbx_seq_one_letter_code
_entity_poly.pdbx_strand_id
1 'polypeptide(L)'
;LVRYRSGIASACIYHFGHIEGDEKSSMTRSLSGNPVDVARAPNQLESEEMPREIRADELRYALSALEADHLMPELPPTVGKVLCSLLRADERLSQRDLADRAGVSTRSIRNNRDVLEALGLVSVDGNGWRLKLSFRTDAERRAGIVPDIVGTPFVDAIGELLETVLPPERYGDPDDPVGGTLFWPPEPWVLLENPDVAPWIQLAARLTGTERPDRETPIDIGPILEQQPLTASREITA
;
A
#
# COMPACT_ATOMS: atom_id res chain seq x y z
N LEU A 1 31.28 0.71 27.03
CA LEU A 1 31.21 0.94 25.56
C LEU A 1 29.92 0.30 25.04
N VAL A 2 28.95 1.16 24.71
CA VAL A 2 27.84 1.00 23.75
C VAL A 2 27.05 -0.32 23.72
N ARG A 3 25.90 -0.34 24.42
CA ARG A 3 24.62 -0.88 23.90
C ARG A 3 23.49 -0.01 24.44
N TYR A 4 23.11 1.01 23.68
CA TYR A 4 21.89 1.80 23.89
C TYR A 4 21.45 2.31 22.51
N ARG A 5 20.49 1.62 21.87
CA ARG A 5 19.66 2.07 20.74
C ARG A 5 18.77 0.92 20.24
N SER A 6 17.73 0.58 21.00
CA SER A 6 16.51 -0.05 20.45
C SER A 6 15.24 0.21 21.28
N GLY A 7 15.35 0.84 22.46
CA GLY A 7 14.21 1.07 23.34
C GLY A 7 13.30 2.28 23.04
N ILE A 8 13.68 3.18 22.14
CA ILE A 8 12.90 4.43 21.92
C ILE A 8 11.71 4.20 20.99
N ALA A 9 11.82 3.30 20.00
CA ALA A 9 10.70 2.98 19.10
C ALA A 9 9.60 2.16 19.79
N SER A 10 9.94 1.34 20.78
CA SER A 10 8.97 0.53 21.53
C SER A 10 8.26 1.36 22.61
N ALA A 11 8.96 2.26 23.30
CA ALA A 11 8.36 3.07 24.37
C ALA A 11 7.34 4.11 23.86
N CYS A 12 7.46 4.60 22.61
CA CYS A 12 6.45 5.47 22.02
C CYS A 12 5.17 4.72 21.63
N ILE A 13 5.19 3.38 21.50
CA ILE A 13 4.00 2.58 21.21
C ILE A 13 3.18 2.32 22.48
N TYR A 14 3.82 2.26 23.65
CA TYR A 14 3.14 1.91 24.91
C TYR A 14 2.47 3.09 25.64
N HIS A 15 2.72 4.34 25.25
CA HIS A 15 2.07 5.51 25.85
C HIS A 15 0.86 6.03 25.04
N PHE A 16 0.64 5.49 23.85
CA PHE A 16 -0.60 5.70 23.09
C PHE A 16 -1.56 4.56 23.45
N GLY A 17 -2.65 4.91 24.12
CA GLY A 17 -3.68 3.96 24.55
C GLY A 17 -4.11 3.04 23.40
N HIS A 18 -4.26 1.75 23.73
CA HIS A 18 -4.90 0.69 22.95
C HIS A 18 -5.44 1.15 21.59
N ILE A 19 -4.58 1.13 20.57
CA ILE A 19 -4.98 1.24 19.18
C ILE A 19 -5.31 -0.18 18.71
N GLU A 20 -6.39 -0.75 19.25
CA GLU A 20 -7.07 -1.90 18.66
C GLU A 20 -8.15 -1.33 17.73
N GLY A 21 -7.98 -1.57 16.43
CA GLY A 21 -8.78 -1.00 15.34
C GLY A 21 -7.98 -1.07 14.04
N ASP A 22 -8.00 -2.26 13.43
CA ASP A 22 -6.99 -2.87 12.55
C ASP A 22 -6.73 -2.13 11.21
N GLU A 23 -7.70 -1.35 10.73
CA GLU A 23 -7.70 -0.86 9.34
C GLU A 23 -7.08 0.54 9.16
N LYS A 24 -7.48 1.50 9.99
CA LYS A 24 -7.14 2.93 9.82
C LYS A 24 -5.75 3.27 10.36
N SER A 25 -5.33 2.51 11.38
CA SER A 25 -3.97 2.55 11.93
C SER A 25 -2.97 1.93 10.96
N SER A 26 -3.39 0.86 10.27
CA SER A 26 -2.67 0.30 9.13
C SER A 26 -2.53 1.38 8.05
N MET A 27 -3.62 2.00 7.57
CA MET A 27 -3.56 3.10 6.58
C MET A 27 -2.62 4.24 6.96
N THR A 28 -2.62 4.73 8.20
CA THR A 28 -1.70 5.80 8.61
C THR A 28 -0.23 5.38 8.44
N ARG A 29 0.09 4.13 8.79
CA ARG A 29 1.40 3.52 8.58
C ARG A 29 1.70 3.28 7.10
N SER A 30 0.69 2.96 6.31
CA SER A 30 0.79 2.71 4.89
C SER A 30 1.09 3.97 4.08
N LEU A 31 0.47 5.09 4.46
CA LEU A 31 0.51 6.32 3.66
C LEU A 31 1.66 7.26 4.04
N SER A 32 2.22 7.13 5.25
CA SER A 32 3.32 7.98 5.71
C SER A 32 4.69 7.33 5.45
N GLY A 33 5.62 8.13 4.89
CA GLY A 33 6.93 7.66 4.45
C GLY A 33 7.88 7.22 5.56
N ASN A 34 7.63 7.60 6.82
CA ASN A 34 8.53 7.37 7.95
C ASN A 34 7.75 7.22 9.27
N PRO A 35 8.17 6.35 10.22
CA PRO A 35 7.56 6.23 11.55
C PRO A 35 7.40 7.55 12.33
N VAL A 36 8.23 8.57 12.07
CA VAL A 36 8.06 9.90 12.68
C VAL A 36 6.85 10.63 12.11
N ASP A 37 6.58 10.48 10.81
CA ASP A 37 5.42 11.07 10.13
C ASP A 37 4.13 10.31 10.51
N VAL A 38 4.21 9.00 10.78
CA VAL A 38 3.13 8.19 11.37
C VAL A 38 2.67 8.78 12.71
N ALA A 39 3.60 9.29 13.53
CA ALA A 39 3.27 9.90 14.83
C ALA A 39 2.86 11.39 14.70
N ARG A 40 3.40 12.10 13.70
CA ARG A 40 3.10 13.52 13.46
C ARG A 40 1.65 13.74 13.04
N ALA A 41 1.11 12.83 12.22
CA ALA A 41 -0.27 12.90 11.73
C ALA A 41 -1.31 12.84 12.89
N PRO A 42 -1.32 11.80 13.75
CA PRO A 42 -2.23 11.75 14.91
C PRO A 42 -1.97 12.83 15.95
N ASN A 43 -0.74 13.33 16.11
CA ASN A 43 -0.44 14.47 16.99
C ASN A 43 -1.10 15.79 16.55
N GLN A 44 -1.70 15.86 15.36
CA GLN A 44 -2.55 16.99 14.96
C GLN A 44 -3.96 16.92 15.56
N LEU A 45 -4.37 15.76 16.11
CA LEU A 45 -5.68 15.56 16.72
C LEU A 45 -5.63 15.99 18.19
N GLU A 46 -6.74 16.51 18.69
CA GLU A 46 -6.87 16.84 20.11
C GLU A 46 -6.80 15.57 20.97
N SER A 47 -6.18 15.68 22.14
CA SER A 47 -6.13 14.58 23.10
C SER A 47 -7.51 14.35 23.69
N GLU A 48 -7.92 13.08 23.76
CA GLU A 48 -9.18 12.67 24.37
C GLU A 48 -8.91 11.94 25.69
N GLU A 49 -9.77 12.15 26.69
CA GLU A 49 -9.66 11.45 27.99
C GLU A 49 -9.89 9.94 27.86
N MET A 50 -10.69 9.53 26.86
CA MET A 50 -10.93 8.13 26.52
C MET A 50 -10.40 7.84 25.11
N PRO A 51 -9.41 6.94 24.96
CA PRO A 51 -8.90 6.58 23.65
C PRO A 51 -9.99 5.88 22.83
N ARG A 52 -10.06 6.21 21.56
CA ARG A 52 -10.96 5.62 20.57
C ARG A 52 -10.26 5.50 19.21
N GLU A 53 -10.84 4.73 18.31
CA GLU A 53 -10.37 4.69 16.93
C GLU A 53 -10.44 6.07 16.25
N ILE A 54 -9.40 6.35 15.46
CA ILE A 54 -9.34 7.49 14.56
C ILE A 54 -10.39 7.29 13.46
N ARG A 55 -11.18 8.31 13.16
CA ARG A 55 -12.17 8.26 12.06
C ARG A 55 -11.51 8.53 10.71
N ALA A 56 -12.16 8.13 9.63
CA ALA A 56 -11.67 8.37 8.27
C ALA A 56 -11.46 9.87 7.95
N ASP A 57 -12.34 10.75 8.44
CA ASP A 57 -12.21 12.20 8.26
C ASP A 57 -11.09 12.82 9.12
N GLU A 58 -10.82 12.23 10.28
CA GLU A 58 -9.68 12.60 11.15
C GLU A 58 -8.36 12.12 10.55
N LEU A 59 -8.36 10.94 9.94
CA LEU A 59 -7.23 10.42 9.17
C LEU A 59 -6.92 11.32 7.98
N ARG A 60 -7.95 11.75 7.23
CA ARG A 60 -7.79 12.73 6.13
C ARG A 60 -7.12 14.00 6.63
N TYR A 61 -7.61 14.55 7.76
CA TYR A 61 -7.04 15.74 8.35
C TYR A 61 -5.57 15.57 8.71
N ALA A 62 -5.26 14.50 9.45
CA ALA A 62 -3.92 14.16 9.91
C ALA A 62 -2.93 14.06 8.74
N LEU A 63 -3.32 13.39 7.65
CA LEU A 63 -2.50 13.23 6.46
C LEU A 63 -2.40 14.52 5.63
N SER A 64 -3.44 15.36 5.62
CA SER A 64 -3.44 16.64 4.87
C SER A 64 -2.40 17.65 5.38
N ALA A 65 -1.96 17.47 6.63
CA ALA A 65 -0.91 18.27 7.26
C ALA A 65 0.51 17.86 6.86
N LEU A 66 0.69 16.72 6.18
CA LEU A 66 1.98 16.29 5.67
C LEU A 66 2.29 16.99 4.33
N GLU A 67 3.58 17.27 4.10
CA GLU A 67 4.04 17.71 2.78
C GLU A 67 4.08 16.53 1.81
N ALA A 68 3.97 16.82 0.51
CA ALA A 68 3.93 15.82 -0.54
C ALA A 68 5.16 14.87 -0.51
N ASP A 69 6.34 15.37 -0.14
CA ASP A 69 7.57 14.59 -0.08
C ASP A 69 7.59 13.59 1.11
N HIS A 70 6.70 13.79 2.09
CA HIS A 70 6.52 12.87 3.23
C HIS A 70 5.40 11.85 3.00
N LEU A 71 4.55 12.08 1.98
CA LEU A 71 3.45 11.21 1.61
C LEU A 71 3.92 10.26 0.51
N MET A 72 4.07 8.98 0.84
CA MET A 72 4.51 7.92 -0.10
C MET A 72 5.81 8.30 -0.86
N PRO A 73 6.94 8.51 -0.16
CA PRO A 73 8.19 8.99 -0.77
C PRO A 73 8.77 8.07 -1.85
N GLU A 74 8.36 6.80 -1.88
CA GLU A 74 8.71 5.83 -2.91
C GLU A 74 8.08 6.14 -4.29
N LEU A 75 6.97 6.88 -4.33
CA LEU A 75 6.25 7.17 -5.57
C LEU A 75 6.86 8.33 -6.36
N PRO A 76 6.55 8.45 -7.67
CA PRO A 76 6.87 9.65 -8.42
C PRO A 76 6.37 10.92 -7.69
N PRO A 77 7.18 11.99 -7.55
CA PRO A 77 6.79 13.19 -6.80
C PRO A 77 5.48 13.84 -7.28
N THR A 78 5.15 13.63 -8.55
CA THR A 78 3.90 14.10 -9.15
C THR A 78 2.67 13.45 -8.50
N VAL A 79 2.76 12.18 -8.11
CA VAL A 79 1.69 11.43 -7.45
C VAL A 79 1.49 11.91 -6.03
N GLY A 80 2.58 12.08 -5.26
CA GLY A 80 2.52 12.64 -3.91
C GLY A 80 1.85 14.02 -3.87
N LYS A 81 2.18 14.91 -4.83
CA LYS A 81 1.51 16.22 -4.98
C LYS A 81 0.01 16.09 -5.26
N VAL A 82 -0.37 15.20 -6.18
CA VAL A 82 -1.78 14.95 -6.52
C VAL A 82 -2.56 14.46 -5.31
N LEU A 83 -2.04 13.47 -4.59
CA LEU A 83 -2.69 12.91 -3.40
C LEU A 83 -2.76 13.93 -2.26
N CYS A 84 -1.72 14.72 -2.05
CA CYS A 84 -1.71 15.83 -1.08
C CYS A 84 -2.80 16.87 -1.40
N SER A 85 -2.95 17.26 -2.68
CA SER A 85 -4.03 18.15 -3.11
C SER A 85 -5.42 17.55 -2.91
N LEU A 86 -5.60 16.25 -3.14
CA LEU A 86 -6.87 15.56 -2.91
C LEU A 86 -7.19 15.40 -1.42
N LEU A 87 -6.19 15.18 -0.55
CA LEU A 87 -6.36 15.13 0.91
C LEU A 87 -6.91 16.45 1.46
N ARG A 88 -6.39 17.57 0.94
CA ARG A 88 -6.78 18.95 1.32
C ARG A 88 -8.10 19.42 0.69
N ALA A 89 -8.68 18.65 -0.23
CA ALA A 89 -9.96 18.97 -0.83
C ALA A 89 -11.11 18.49 0.06
N ASP A 90 -12.13 19.33 0.21
CA ASP A 90 -13.39 18.98 0.89
C ASP A 90 -14.51 18.56 -0.08
N GLU A 91 -14.19 18.52 -1.38
CA GLU A 91 -15.08 18.13 -2.46
C GLU A 91 -14.30 17.49 -3.62
N ARG A 92 -15.03 16.94 -4.59
CA ARG A 92 -14.46 16.45 -5.84
C ARG A 92 -13.80 17.58 -6.61
N LEU A 93 -12.64 17.32 -7.18
CA LEU A 93 -11.91 18.29 -8.00
C LEU A 93 -12.00 17.96 -9.48
N SER A 94 -12.25 18.94 -10.34
CA SER A 94 -12.07 18.73 -11.77
C SER A 94 -10.59 18.40 -12.06
N GLN A 95 -10.31 17.72 -13.18
CA GLN A 95 -8.92 17.41 -13.55
C GLN A 95 -8.06 18.69 -13.67
N ARG A 96 -8.67 19.79 -14.11
CA ARG A 96 -8.00 21.09 -14.23
C ARG A 96 -7.70 21.67 -12.85
N ASP A 97 -8.69 21.73 -11.96
CA ASP A 97 -8.48 22.30 -10.62
C ASP A 97 -7.47 21.48 -9.83
N LEU A 98 -7.49 20.15 -9.99
CA LEU A 98 -6.49 19.26 -9.40
C LEU A 98 -5.08 19.55 -9.93
N ALA A 99 -4.93 19.73 -11.25
CA ALA A 99 -3.66 20.07 -11.87
C ALA A 99 -3.12 21.41 -11.35
N ASP A 100 -3.98 22.42 -11.31
CA ASP A 100 -3.66 23.77 -10.86
C ASP A 100 -3.25 23.77 -9.38
N ARG A 101 -4.01 23.07 -8.51
CA ARG A 101 -3.70 22.95 -7.07
C ARG A 101 -2.44 22.15 -6.78
N ALA A 102 -2.18 21.08 -7.54
CA ALA A 102 -1.00 20.23 -7.35
C ALA A 102 0.27 20.82 -8.00
N GLY A 103 0.14 21.83 -8.87
CA GLY A 103 1.26 22.38 -9.62
C GLY A 103 1.85 21.38 -10.61
N VAL A 104 1.01 20.57 -11.25
CA VAL A 104 1.40 19.52 -12.21
C VAL A 104 0.58 19.62 -13.49
N SER A 105 1.00 18.94 -14.55
CA SER A 105 0.22 18.94 -15.80
C SER A 105 -1.00 18.01 -15.70
N THR A 106 -2.09 18.37 -16.38
CA THR A 106 -3.27 17.49 -16.52
C THR A 106 -2.91 16.15 -17.17
N ARG A 107 -1.93 16.14 -18.08
CA ARG A 107 -1.38 14.92 -18.68
C ARG A 107 -0.73 14.02 -17.63
N SER A 108 0.07 14.57 -16.73
CA SER A 108 0.72 13.82 -15.66
C SER A 108 -0.28 13.17 -14.72
N ILE A 109 -1.38 13.87 -14.39
CA ILE A 109 -2.49 13.29 -13.62
C ILE A 109 -3.11 12.11 -14.37
N ARG A 110 -3.40 12.28 -15.67
CA ARG A 110 -3.99 11.22 -16.50
C ARG A 110 -3.09 9.98 -16.58
N ASN A 111 -1.78 10.17 -16.72
CA ASN A 111 -0.82 9.07 -16.81
C ASN A 111 -0.79 8.17 -15.57
N ASN A 112 -1.19 8.68 -14.40
CA ASN A 112 -1.22 7.91 -13.15
C ASN A 112 -2.64 7.54 -12.73
N ARG A 113 -3.65 7.85 -13.54
CA ARG A 113 -5.06 7.62 -13.21
C ARG A 113 -5.31 6.15 -12.93
N ASP A 114 -5.02 5.32 -13.92
CA ASP A 114 -5.48 3.94 -13.93
C ASP A 114 -4.82 3.17 -12.78
N VAL A 115 -3.53 3.43 -12.52
CA VAL A 115 -2.79 2.87 -11.38
C VAL A 115 -3.37 3.30 -10.03
N LEU A 116 -3.74 4.58 -9.87
CA LEU A 116 -4.35 5.07 -8.63
C LEU A 116 -5.78 4.53 -8.42
N GLU A 117 -6.52 4.29 -9.50
CA GLU A 117 -7.84 3.65 -9.44
C GLU A 117 -7.73 2.15 -9.13
N ALA A 118 -6.77 1.45 -9.75
CA ALA A 118 -6.47 0.04 -9.48
C ALA A 118 -6.00 -0.21 -8.05
N LEU A 119 -5.24 0.72 -7.46
CA LEU A 119 -4.91 0.68 -6.03
C LEU A 119 -6.07 1.14 -5.14
N GLY A 120 -7.26 1.37 -5.68
CA GLY A 120 -8.44 1.79 -4.94
C GLY A 120 -8.33 3.15 -4.25
N LEU A 121 -7.25 3.92 -4.46
CA LEU A 121 -6.98 5.16 -3.75
C LEU A 121 -7.88 6.29 -4.20
N VAL A 122 -8.15 6.37 -5.51
CA VAL A 122 -8.96 7.43 -6.10
C VAL A 122 -10.19 6.86 -6.81
N SER A 123 -11.21 7.71 -6.93
CA SER A 123 -12.38 7.51 -7.78
C SER A 123 -12.43 8.67 -8.77
N VAL A 124 -12.45 8.35 -10.06
CA VAL A 124 -12.52 9.34 -11.15
C VAL A 124 -13.75 9.06 -12.00
N ASP A 125 -14.72 9.97 -11.95
CA ASP A 125 -15.93 9.90 -12.75
C ASP A 125 -16.25 11.24 -13.43
N GLY A 126 -17.44 11.35 -14.04
CA GLY A 126 -17.88 12.58 -14.72
C GLY A 126 -17.93 13.82 -13.82
N ASN A 127 -17.92 13.65 -12.49
CA ASN A 127 -17.91 14.73 -11.50
C ASN A 127 -16.50 15.06 -10.99
N GLY A 128 -15.46 14.41 -11.52
CA GLY A 128 -14.06 14.72 -11.23
C GLY A 128 -13.37 13.67 -10.35
N TRP A 129 -12.31 14.12 -9.70
CA TRP A 129 -11.37 13.31 -8.93
C TRP A 129 -11.69 13.39 -7.44
N ARG A 130 -11.64 12.23 -6.77
CA ARG A 130 -11.80 12.09 -5.33
C ARG A 130 -10.82 11.07 -4.79
N LEU A 131 -10.15 11.38 -3.69
CA LEU A 131 -9.53 10.37 -2.83
C LEU A 131 -10.64 9.60 -2.10
N LYS A 132 -10.60 8.26 -2.11
CA LYS A 132 -11.54 7.38 -1.40
C LYS A 132 -11.28 7.41 0.12
N LEU A 133 -11.46 8.58 0.71
CA LEU A 133 -11.38 8.83 2.14
C LEU A 133 -12.45 9.86 2.48
N SER A 134 -13.18 9.69 3.59
CA SER A 134 -14.26 10.61 4.00
C SER A 134 -13.79 12.07 3.97
N PHE A 135 -14.57 12.95 3.34
CA PHE A 135 -14.37 14.40 3.43
C PHE A 135 -14.63 14.89 4.87
N ARG A 136 -14.09 16.06 5.21
CA ARG A 136 -14.30 16.70 6.52
C ARG A 136 -15.59 17.52 6.59
N THR A 137 -16.56 17.21 5.75
CA THR A 137 -17.86 17.88 5.68
C THR A 137 -18.84 17.25 6.65
N ASP A 138 -19.88 17.99 7.06
CA ASP A 138 -20.91 17.47 7.95
C ASP A 138 -21.64 16.24 7.36
N ALA A 139 -21.70 16.15 6.03
CA ALA A 139 -22.35 15.05 5.32
C ALA A 139 -21.57 13.72 5.40
N GLU A 140 -20.23 13.78 5.42
CA GLU A 140 -19.38 12.58 5.41
C GLU A 140 -18.62 12.34 6.71
N ARG A 141 -18.70 13.27 7.66
CA ARG A 141 -18.16 13.09 9.00
C ARG A 141 -18.72 11.80 9.59
N ARG A 142 -17.84 10.87 9.99
CA ARG A 142 -18.18 9.51 10.49
C ARG A 142 -18.70 8.51 9.45
N ALA A 143 -18.72 8.83 8.15
CA ALA A 143 -19.19 7.89 7.13
C ALA A 143 -18.27 6.67 6.94
N GLY A 144 -17.03 6.72 7.44
CA GLY A 144 -16.11 5.57 7.41
C GLY A 144 -15.61 5.21 6.01
N ILE A 145 -15.63 6.15 5.07
CA ILE A 145 -15.18 5.90 3.70
C ILE A 145 -13.65 5.78 3.72
N VAL A 146 -13.14 4.66 3.24
CA VAL A 146 -11.71 4.33 3.10
C VAL A 146 -11.46 3.68 1.73
N PRO A 147 -10.22 3.59 1.24
CA PRO A 147 -9.90 2.97 -0.05
C PRO A 147 -10.28 1.49 -0.06
N ASP A 148 -10.87 1.00 -1.16
CA ASP A 148 -11.38 -0.37 -1.27
C ASP A 148 -10.28 -1.45 -1.18
N ILE A 149 -9.03 -1.07 -1.50
CA ILE A 149 -7.86 -1.94 -1.40
C ILE A 149 -7.56 -2.36 0.04
N VAL A 150 -8.04 -1.61 1.04
CA VAL A 150 -7.71 -1.91 2.43
C VAL A 150 -8.44 -3.18 2.85
N GLY A 151 -7.69 -4.17 3.35
CA GLY A 151 -8.21 -5.50 3.66
C GLY A 151 -8.31 -6.45 2.46
N THR A 152 -7.98 -6.00 1.25
CA THR A 152 -7.87 -6.87 0.07
C THR A 152 -6.63 -7.77 0.17
N PRO A 153 -6.68 -9.06 -0.24
CA PRO A 153 -5.49 -9.89 -0.30
C PRO A 153 -4.41 -9.27 -1.19
N PHE A 154 -3.16 -9.31 -0.74
CA PHE A 154 -2.04 -8.68 -1.46
C PHE A 154 -1.92 -9.15 -2.91
N VAL A 155 -2.08 -10.44 -3.16
CA VAL A 155 -1.99 -11.02 -4.51
C VAL A 155 -3.07 -10.44 -5.43
N ASP A 156 -4.28 -10.22 -4.93
CA ASP A 156 -5.39 -9.65 -5.71
C ASP A 156 -5.11 -8.18 -6.04
N ALA A 157 -4.61 -7.41 -5.05
CA ALA A 157 -4.21 -6.02 -5.27
C ALA A 157 -3.06 -5.88 -6.29
N ILE A 158 -2.09 -6.80 -6.28
CA ILE A 158 -1.06 -6.83 -7.32
C ILE A 158 -1.64 -7.26 -8.67
N GLY A 159 -2.60 -8.17 -8.68
CA GLY A 159 -3.35 -8.58 -9.87
C GLY A 159 -3.96 -7.39 -10.62
N GLU A 160 -4.77 -6.60 -9.92
CA GLU A 160 -5.42 -5.41 -10.49
C GLU A 160 -4.41 -4.35 -10.97
N LEU A 161 -3.33 -4.15 -10.19
CA LEU A 161 -2.24 -3.26 -10.56
C LEU A 161 -1.53 -3.72 -11.85
N LEU A 162 -1.19 -5.01 -11.94
CA LEU A 162 -0.47 -5.56 -13.08
C LEU A 162 -1.32 -5.59 -14.35
N GLU A 163 -2.61 -5.88 -14.23
CA GLU A 163 -3.57 -5.80 -15.33
C GLU A 163 -3.64 -4.38 -15.92
N THR A 164 -3.40 -3.36 -15.10
CA THR A 164 -3.39 -1.97 -15.53
C THR A 164 -2.10 -1.55 -16.24
N VAL A 165 -0.94 -2.02 -15.76
CA VAL A 165 0.37 -1.57 -16.26
C VAL A 165 0.93 -2.45 -17.39
N LEU A 166 0.44 -3.68 -17.54
CA LEU A 166 0.87 -4.61 -18.57
C LEU A 166 -0.18 -4.74 -19.68
N PRO A 167 0.25 -4.90 -20.94
CA PRO A 167 -0.65 -5.30 -22.00
C PRO A 167 -1.19 -6.72 -21.75
N PRO A 168 -2.42 -7.05 -22.22
CA PRO A 168 -3.06 -8.33 -21.94
C PRO A 168 -2.22 -9.56 -22.30
N GLU A 169 -1.44 -9.49 -23.38
CA GLU A 169 -0.59 -10.58 -23.85
C GLU A 169 0.55 -10.89 -22.88
N ARG A 170 1.04 -9.88 -22.15
CA ARG A 170 2.10 -10.06 -21.14
C ARG A 170 1.54 -10.44 -19.77
N TYR A 171 0.38 -9.88 -19.40
CA TYR A 171 -0.29 -10.23 -18.15
C TYR A 171 -0.68 -11.71 -18.11
N GLY A 172 -1.18 -12.25 -19.23
CA GLY A 172 -1.61 -13.64 -19.34
C GLY A 172 -0.50 -14.65 -19.71
N ASP A 173 0.76 -14.22 -19.82
CA ASP A 173 1.89 -15.08 -20.18
C ASP A 173 2.59 -15.62 -18.91
N PRO A 174 2.52 -16.94 -18.65
CA PRO A 174 3.21 -17.55 -17.50
C PRO A 174 4.72 -17.38 -17.52
N ASP A 175 5.31 -17.20 -18.70
CA ASP A 175 6.76 -17.04 -18.89
C ASP A 175 7.19 -15.55 -18.86
N ASP A 176 6.25 -14.59 -18.76
CA ASP A 176 6.59 -13.17 -18.64
C ASP A 176 7.24 -12.89 -17.28
N PRO A 177 8.36 -12.14 -17.24
CA PRO A 177 9.09 -11.87 -16.00
C PRO A 177 8.30 -11.03 -14.96
N VAL A 178 7.20 -10.39 -15.36
CA VAL A 178 6.32 -9.61 -14.50
C VAL A 178 4.97 -10.30 -14.36
N GLY A 179 4.27 -10.60 -15.46
CA GLY A 179 2.96 -11.24 -15.45
C GLY A 179 2.99 -12.66 -14.88
N GLY A 180 4.04 -13.42 -15.20
CA GLY A 180 4.28 -14.78 -14.69
C GLY A 180 4.34 -14.88 -13.16
N THR A 181 4.66 -13.79 -12.46
CA THR A 181 4.83 -13.79 -11.00
C THR A 181 3.53 -14.03 -10.22
N LEU A 182 2.37 -13.87 -10.86
CA LEU A 182 1.06 -14.14 -10.26
C LEU A 182 0.53 -15.54 -10.55
N PHE A 183 1.22 -16.32 -11.39
CA PHE A 183 0.88 -17.71 -11.65
C PHE A 183 1.30 -18.60 -10.48
N TRP A 184 0.64 -19.75 -10.32
CA TRP A 184 0.85 -20.61 -9.15
C TRP A 184 2.22 -21.30 -9.14
N PRO A 185 2.99 -21.23 -8.04
CA PRO A 185 2.73 -20.46 -6.81
C PRO A 185 3.07 -18.97 -6.97
N PRO A 186 2.17 -18.04 -6.59
CA PRO A 186 2.38 -16.61 -6.81
C PRO A 186 3.53 -16.08 -5.93
N GLU A 187 4.44 -15.32 -6.52
CA GLU A 187 5.59 -14.72 -5.84
C GLU A 187 5.72 -13.21 -6.13
N PRO A 188 4.72 -12.38 -5.78
CA PRO A 188 4.70 -10.95 -6.12
C PRO A 188 5.86 -10.14 -5.51
N TRP A 189 6.51 -10.64 -4.46
CA TRP A 189 7.63 -9.95 -3.81
C TRP A 189 8.89 -9.86 -4.69
N VAL A 190 9.03 -10.71 -5.72
CA VAL A 190 10.15 -10.62 -6.67
C VAL A 190 10.07 -9.33 -7.51
N LEU A 191 8.87 -8.78 -7.67
CA LEU A 191 8.63 -7.54 -8.43
C LEU A 191 9.29 -6.31 -7.78
N LEU A 192 9.71 -6.39 -6.53
CA LEU A 192 10.52 -5.34 -5.89
C LEU A 192 11.88 -5.15 -6.57
N GLU A 193 12.35 -6.12 -7.35
CA GLU A 193 13.58 -6.02 -8.14
C GLU A 193 13.39 -5.22 -9.43
N ASN A 194 12.14 -5.01 -9.86
CA ASN A 194 11.80 -4.20 -11.02
C ASN A 194 11.51 -2.75 -10.61
N PRO A 195 12.35 -1.77 -10.99
CA PRO A 195 12.24 -0.39 -10.52
C PRO A 195 10.97 0.32 -10.98
N ASP A 196 10.33 -0.12 -12.08
CA ASP A 196 9.14 0.54 -12.61
C ASP A 196 7.88 0.20 -11.82
N VAL A 197 7.83 -1.00 -11.24
CA VAL A 197 6.68 -1.47 -10.44
C VAL A 197 6.95 -1.47 -8.95
N ALA A 198 8.20 -1.58 -8.51
CA ALA A 198 8.57 -1.71 -7.10
C ALA A 198 7.94 -0.64 -6.17
N PRO A 199 7.89 0.67 -6.52
CA PRO A 199 7.19 1.67 -5.71
C PRO A 199 5.71 1.35 -5.47
N TRP A 200 5.03 0.86 -6.51
CA TRP A 200 3.61 0.52 -6.45
C TRP A 200 3.36 -0.78 -5.68
N ILE A 201 4.27 -1.75 -5.78
CA ILE A 201 4.23 -2.99 -4.97
C ILE A 201 4.39 -2.66 -3.48
N GLN A 202 5.34 -1.78 -3.13
CA GLN A 202 5.54 -1.35 -1.74
C GLN A 202 4.29 -0.65 -1.18
N LEU A 203 3.68 0.21 -1.99
CA LEU A 203 2.44 0.87 -1.63
C LEU A 203 1.27 -0.11 -1.47
N ALA A 204 1.11 -1.05 -2.39
CA ALA A 204 0.06 -2.07 -2.30
C ALA A 204 0.23 -2.92 -1.03
N ALA A 205 1.44 -3.42 -0.75
CA ALA A 205 1.74 -4.17 0.47
C ALA A 205 1.39 -3.39 1.74
N ARG A 206 1.74 -2.09 1.74
CA ARG A 206 1.37 -1.17 2.81
C ARG A 206 -0.14 -1.05 2.94
N LEU A 207 -0.87 -0.79 1.87
CA LEU A 207 -2.33 -0.60 1.87
C LEU A 207 -3.09 -1.86 2.28
N THR A 208 -2.60 -3.04 1.90
CA THR A 208 -3.17 -4.34 2.27
C THR A 208 -2.71 -4.83 3.64
N GLY A 209 -1.89 -4.05 4.36
CA GLY A 209 -1.33 -4.45 5.66
C GLY A 209 -0.43 -5.70 5.59
N THR A 210 0.12 -6.00 4.42
CA THR A 210 0.90 -7.21 4.17
C THR A 210 2.38 -6.95 4.40
N GLU A 211 2.94 -7.63 5.39
CA GLU A 211 4.37 -7.61 5.64
C GLU A 211 5.10 -8.52 4.66
N ARG A 212 6.28 -8.09 4.22
CA ARG A 212 7.16 -8.93 3.41
C ARG A 212 7.54 -10.14 4.26
N PRO A 213 7.37 -11.38 3.78
CA PRO A 213 7.82 -12.55 4.52
C PRO A 213 9.32 -12.43 4.74
N ASP A 214 9.75 -12.67 5.98
CA ASP A 214 11.15 -12.93 6.27
C ASP A 214 11.56 -14.13 5.43
N ARG A 215 12.31 -13.90 4.36
CA ARG A 215 12.97 -15.00 3.65
C ARG A 215 14.02 -15.52 4.64
N GLU A 216 13.64 -16.52 5.43
CA GLU A 216 14.60 -17.51 5.89
C GLU A 216 15.26 -18.01 4.60
N THR A 217 16.48 -17.56 4.35
CA THR A 217 17.28 -18.14 3.28
C THR A 217 17.37 -19.61 3.65
N PRO A 218 16.83 -20.55 2.85
CA PRO A 218 17.03 -21.94 3.14
C PRO A 218 18.54 -22.17 3.02
N ILE A 219 19.22 -22.24 4.16
CA ILE A 219 20.58 -22.70 4.21
C ILE A 219 20.44 -24.20 3.98
N ASP A 220 20.81 -24.65 2.79
CA ASP A 220 20.85 -26.07 2.46
C ASP A 220 22.01 -26.70 3.26
N ILE A 221 21.75 -27.04 4.52
CA ILE A 221 22.67 -27.77 5.40
C ILE A 221 22.36 -29.25 5.25
N GLY A 222 22.86 -29.85 4.18
CA GLY A 222 22.80 -31.29 3.97
C GLY A 222 23.21 -31.66 2.55
N PRO A 223 23.76 -32.86 2.32
CA PRO A 223 23.96 -33.34 0.96
C PRO A 223 22.58 -33.51 0.29
N ILE A 224 22.47 -33.05 -0.95
CA ILE A 224 21.32 -33.31 -1.82
C ILE A 224 21.10 -34.82 -1.85
N LEU A 225 19.98 -35.28 -1.28
CA LEU A 225 19.60 -36.68 -1.35
C LEU A 225 19.09 -36.96 -2.77
N GLU A 226 19.94 -37.54 -3.61
CA GLU A 226 19.50 -38.16 -4.85
C GLU A 226 18.54 -39.30 -4.51
N GLN A 227 17.24 -39.03 -4.64
CA GLN A 227 16.21 -40.05 -4.49
C GLN A 227 16.32 -41.03 -5.66
N GLN A 228 16.97 -42.17 -5.45
CA GLN A 228 16.97 -43.23 -6.45
C GLN A 228 15.57 -43.85 -6.57
N PRO A 229 15.12 -44.16 -7.80
CA PRO A 229 13.84 -44.82 -8.01
C PRO A 229 13.85 -46.18 -7.30
N LEU A 230 12.74 -46.51 -6.62
CA LEU A 230 12.47 -47.87 -6.17
C LEU A 230 12.37 -48.76 -7.42
N THR A 231 13.42 -49.52 -7.69
CA THR A 231 13.37 -50.54 -8.74
C THR A 231 12.31 -51.55 -8.34
N ALA A 232 11.26 -51.67 -9.16
CA ALA A 232 10.14 -52.56 -8.91
C ALA A 232 10.63 -53.96 -8.52
N SER A 233 10.15 -54.46 -7.38
CA SER A 233 10.40 -55.83 -6.94
C SER A 233 9.92 -56.79 -8.04
N ARG A 234 10.89 -57.50 -8.61
CA ARG A 234 10.69 -58.59 -9.56
C ARG A 234 9.77 -59.66 -8.95
N GLU A 235 8.76 -60.02 -9.74
CA GLU A 235 8.20 -61.37 -9.93
C GLU A 235 8.21 -62.31 -8.72
N ILE A 236 7.04 -62.48 -8.11
CA ILE A 236 6.69 -63.75 -7.46
C ILE A 236 6.18 -64.67 -8.58
N THR A 237 7.02 -65.61 -9.01
CA THR A 237 6.64 -66.70 -9.90
C THR A 237 6.41 -67.96 -9.08
N ALA A 238 5.24 -68.58 -9.32
CA ALA A 238 4.73 -69.89 -8.91
C ALA A 238 4.28 -70.06 -7.45
#